data_AF-A0A9P5Y737-F1
#
_entry.id   AF-A0A9P5Y737-F1
#
_cell.length_a   1.000
_cell.length_b   1.000
_cell.length_c   1.000
_cell.angle_alpha   90.00
_cell.angle_beta   90.00
_cell.angle_gamma   90.00
#
_symmetry.space_group_name_H-M   'P 1'
#
loop_
_entity.id
_entity.type
_entity.pdbx_description
1 polymer ?
#
loop_
_entity_poly.entity_id
_entity_poly.type
_entity_poly.pdbx_seq_one_letter_code
_entity_poly.pdbx_strand_id
1 'polypeptide(L)' 'RWEHRMIRWMQAYRDGMSTQDAQLHVRNFSSTKYKTHRRIPECVARAFD' A
#
# COMPACT_ATOMS: atom_id res chain seq x y z
N ARG A 1 -8.82 -5.90 6.00
CA ARG A 1 -7.60 -6.20 5.17
C ARG A 1 -7.89 -6.24 3.65
N TRP A 2 -9.10 -6.63 3.24
CA TRP A 2 -9.59 -6.53 1.85
C TRP A 2 -10.06 -5.11 1.47
N GLU A 3 -10.61 -4.33 2.41
CA GLU A 3 -11.05 -2.94 2.14
C GLU A 3 -9.91 -2.06 1.61
N HIS A 4 -8.70 -2.19 2.19
CA HIS A 4 -7.52 -1.47 1.72
C HIS A 4 -7.14 -1.82 0.27
N ARG A 5 -7.40 -3.05 -0.18
CA ARG A 5 -7.21 -3.40 -1.60
C ARG A 5 -8.28 -2.75 -2.46
N MET A 6 -9.53 -2.74 -2.00
CA MET A 6 -10.64 -2.10 -2.72
C MET A 6 -10.41 -0.60 -2.92
N ILE A 7 -9.94 0.11 -1.89
CA ILE A 7 -9.61 1.53 -2.00
C ILE A 7 -8.54 1.77 -3.08
N ARG A 8 -7.51 0.91 -3.14
CA ARG A 8 -6.44 1.01 -4.16
C ARG A 8 -6.92 0.67 -5.56
N TRP A 9 -7.82 -0.29 -5.70
CA TRP A 9 -8.47 -0.58 -6.98
C TRP A 9 -9.34 0.58 -7.45
N MET A 10 -10.11 1.20 -6.56
CA MET A 10 -10.88 2.40 -6.89
C MET A 10 -9.98 3.58 -7.26
N GLN A 11 -8.83 3.72 -6.61
CA GLN A 11 -7.85 4.75 -6.95
C GLN A 11 -7.24 4.51 -8.34
N ALA A 12 -6.83 3.28 -8.65
CA ALA A 12 -6.34 2.93 -9.97
C ALA A 12 -7.40 3.16 -11.08
N TYR A 13 -8.67 2.89 -10.79
CA TYR A 13 -9.77 3.19 -11.70
C TYR A 13 -9.93 4.70 -11.94
N ARG A 14 -9.87 5.52 -10.87
CA ARG A 14 -9.93 6.98 -10.96
C ARG A 14 -8.74 7.57 -11.73
N ASP A 15 -7.56 6.98 -11.56
CA ASP A 15 -6.33 7.42 -12.20
C ASP A 15 -6.23 6.96 -13.68
N GLY A 16 -7.26 6.24 -14.19
CA GLY A 16 -7.28 5.75 -15.57
C GLY A 16 -6.20 4.70 -15.85
N MET A 17 -5.73 4.00 -14.81
CA MET A 17 -4.63 3.06 -14.91
C MET A 17 -5.06 1.83 -15.72
N SER A 18 -4.15 1.29 -16.53
CA SER A 18 -4.38 0.03 -17.23
C SER A 18 -4.52 -1.11 -16.21
N THR A 19 -5.21 -2.19 -16.59
CA THR A 19 -5.43 -3.34 -15.70
C THR A 19 -4.12 -3.95 -15.17
N GLN A 20 -3.07 -3.95 -16.00
CA GLN A 20 -1.75 -4.47 -15.62
C GLN A 20 -1.06 -3.56 -14.61
N ASP A 21 -1.12 -2.25 -14.82
CA ASP A 21 -0.53 -1.26 -13.91
C ASP A 21 -1.27 -1.23 -12.57
N ALA A 22 -2.60 -1.31 -12.60
CA ALA A 22 -3.44 -1.40 -11.40
C ALA A 22 -3.10 -2.65 -10.57
N GLN A 23 -2.90 -3.80 -11.24
CA GLN A 23 -2.53 -5.04 -10.58
C GLN A 23 -1.12 -4.96 -9.97
N LEU A 24 -0.15 -4.37 -10.68
CA LEU A 24 1.20 -4.14 -10.16
C LEU A 24 1.17 -3.20 -8.95
N HIS A 25 0.38 -2.13 -9.03
CA HIS A 25 0.19 -1.17 -7.94
C HIS A 25 -0.36 -1.88 -6.69
N VAL A 26 -1.48 -2.60 -6.79
CA VAL A 26 -2.07 -3.33 -5.66
C VAL A 26 -1.12 -4.42 -5.13
N ARG A 27 -0.36 -5.08 -6.00
CA ARG A 27 0.65 -6.07 -5.61
C ARG A 27 1.78 -5.43 -4.80
N ASN A 28 2.26 -4.25 -5.19
CA ASN A 28 3.30 -3.52 -4.46
C ASN A 28 2.85 -3.19 -3.03
N PHE A 29 1.60 -2.79 -2.82
CA PHE A 29 1.05 -2.51 -1.49
C PHE A 29 0.77 -3.77 -0.65
N SER A 30 0.57 -4.92 -1.30
CA SER A 30 0.39 -6.20 -0.61
C SER A 30 1.71 -6.93 -0.33
N SER A 31 2.79 -6.54 -1.01
CA SER A 31 4.13 -7.07 -0.83
C SER A 31 4.59 -6.93 0.61
N THR A 32 5.29 -7.95 1.09
CA THR A 32 5.97 -7.94 2.39
C THR A 32 6.89 -6.71 2.53
N LYS A 33 7.46 -6.23 1.42
CA LYS A 33 8.26 -4.99 1.37
C LYS A 33 7.46 -3.77 1.84
N TYR A 34 6.20 -3.62 1.42
CA TYR A 34 5.39 -2.50 1.89
C TYR A 34 5.01 -2.64 3.37
N LYS A 35 4.79 -3.87 3.86
CA LYS A 35 4.54 -4.13 5.29
C LYS A 35 5.76 -3.85 6.17
N THR A 36 6.97 -4.16 5.71
CA THR A 36 8.21 -3.82 6.43
C THR A 36 8.47 -2.32 6.39
N HIS A 37 8.18 -1.63 5.27
CA HIS A 37 8.29 -0.17 5.18
C HIS A 37 7.31 0.57 6.11
N ARG A 38 6.12 0.00 6.40
CA ARG A 38 5.20 0.54 7.42
C ARG A 38 5.60 0.23 8.86
N ARG A 39 6.65 -0.58 9.07
CA ARG A 39 7.17 -0.83 10.40
C ARG A 39 8.03 0.38 10.76
N ILE A 40 7.45 1.30 11.54
CA ILE A 40 8.19 2.42 12.11
C ILE A 40 9.32 1.82 12.96
N PRO A 41 10.58 2.18 12.71
CA PRO A 41 11.69 1.75 13.57
C PRO A 41 11.36 2.14 15.02
N GLU A 42 11.60 1.24 15.98
CA GLU A 42 11.23 1.50 17.39
C GLU A 42 11.85 2.79 17.93
N CYS A 43 13.02 3.18 17.44
CA CYS A 43 13.66 4.46 17.76
C CYS A 43 12.84 5.68 17.33
N VAL A 44 12.19 5.62 16.16
CA VAL A 44 11.30 6.69 15.66
C VAL A 44 9.98 6.65 16.42
N ALA A 45 9.44 5.48 16.72
CA ALA A 45 8.21 5.35 17.52
C ALA A 45 8.39 5.95 18.93
N ARG A 46 9.52 5.68 19.60
CA ARG A 46 9.86 6.25 20.92
C ARG A 46 10.09 7.76 20.91
N ALA A 47 10.42 8.36 19.76
CA ALA A 47 10.61 9.80 19.66
C ALA A 47 9.28 10.58 19.59
N PHE A 48 8.17 9.87 19.35
CA PHE A 48 6.81 10.43 19.27
C PHE A 48 5.88 9.88 20.38
N ASP A 49 6.45 9.28 21.43
CA ASP A 49 5.78 8.91 22.69
C ASP A 49 5.99 10.03 23.71
#